data_AF-A0A3L8PUV8-F1
#
_entry.id   AF-A0A3L8PUV8-F1
#
_cell.length_a   1.000
_cell.length_b   1.000
_cell.length_c   1.000
_cell.angle_alpha   90.00
_cell.angle_beta   90.00
_cell.angle_gamma   90.00
#
_symmetry.space_group_name_H-M   'P 1'
#
loop_
_entity.id
_entity.type
_entity.pdbx_description
1 polymer ?
#
loop_
_entity_poly.entity_id
_entity_poly.type
_entity_poly.pdbx_seq_one_letter_code
_entity_poly.pdbx_strand_id
1 'polypeptide(L)'
;MKKWLGLLLLSASMSLTSVASAAPHNGKVREFSNGTMQMWDASSQKWLGVESFWLKYAKQNGGLTWGMTDTYPEYSKVKEFDKILIKTDKGNCLMEFFHRRWRRAQDVRRWDEKVNQFGGCPYVFD
;
A
#
# COMPACT_ATOMS: atom_id res chain seq x y z
N MET A 1 -63.68 -39.51 -12.50
CA MET A 1 -62.49 -40.14 -13.12
C MET A 1 -61.92 -39.22 -14.21
N LYS A 2 -60.81 -38.50 -13.98
CA LYS A 2 -59.87 -38.05 -15.04
C LYS A 2 -58.65 -37.32 -14.46
N LYS A 3 -57.57 -38.11 -14.33
CA LYS A 3 -56.14 -37.87 -14.59
C LYS A 3 -55.55 -36.49 -14.26
N TRP A 4 -54.78 -36.47 -13.17
CA TRP A 4 -53.74 -35.49 -12.88
C TRP A 4 -52.62 -35.57 -13.92
N LEU A 5 -52.25 -34.44 -14.54
CA LEU A 5 -51.08 -34.32 -15.39
C LEU A 5 -49.95 -33.73 -14.52
N GLY A 6 -49.02 -34.59 -14.08
CA GLY A 6 -47.83 -34.18 -13.36
C GLY A 6 -46.84 -33.53 -14.32
N LEU A 7 -46.64 -32.22 -14.20
CA LEU A 7 -45.61 -31.49 -14.93
C LEU A 7 -44.33 -31.51 -14.10
N LEU A 8 -43.38 -32.38 -14.49
CA LEU A 8 -42.06 -32.51 -13.86
C LEU A 8 -41.18 -31.36 -14.35
N LEU A 9 -41.08 -30.28 -13.56
CA LEU A 9 -40.17 -29.15 -13.80
C LEU A 9 -38.73 -29.57 -13.44
N LEU A 10 -37.95 -29.90 -14.47
CA LEU A 10 -36.52 -30.16 -14.37
C LEU A 10 -35.79 -28.83 -14.12
N SER A 11 -35.48 -28.55 -12.85
CA SER A 11 -34.80 -27.32 -12.43
C SER A 11 -33.30 -27.42 -12.75
N ALA A 12 -32.87 -26.82 -13.85
CA ALA A 12 -31.46 -26.73 -14.23
C ALA A 12 -30.75 -25.72 -13.32
N SER A 13 -30.04 -26.22 -12.29
CA SER A 13 -29.21 -25.40 -11.41
C SER A 13 -27.94 -24.97 -12.14
N MET A 14 -27.96 -23.78 -12.76
CA MET A 14 -26.75 -23.11 -13.22
C MET A 14 -25.96 -22.62 -12.00
N SER A 15 -24.94 -23.36 -11.61
CA SER A 15 -23.94 -22.90 -10.62
C SER A 15 -23.08 -21.80 -11.25
N LEU A 16 -23.39 -20.54 -10.92
CA LEU A 16 -22.52 -19.40 -11.19
C LEU A 16 -21.24 -19.53 -10.35
N THR A 17 -20.16 -20.00 -10.95
CA THR A 17 -18.83 -19.90 -10.37
C THR A 17 -18.34 -18.47 -10.52
N SER A 18 -18.39 -17.68 -9.45
CA SER A 18 -17.72 -16.38 -9.44
C SER A 18 -16.21 -16.61 -9.42
N VAL A 19 -15.52 -16.23 -10.50
CA VAL A 19 -14.06 -16.16 -10.50
C VAL A 19 -13.68 -14.96 -9.64
N ALA A 20 -13.44 -15.20 -8.35
CA ALA A 20 -12.91 -14.18 -7.46
C ALA A 20 -11.51 -13.80 -7.93
N SER A 21 -11.34 -12.54 -8.35
CA SER A 21 -10.02 -11.99 -8.65
C SER A 21 -9.17 -12.02 -7.38
N ALA A 22 -7.92 -12.48 -7.48
CA ALA A 22 -7.01 -12.51 -6.34
C ALA A 22 -6.84 -11.11 -5.75
N ALA A 23 -6.83 -11.00 -4.42
CA ALA A 23 -6.63 -9.73 -3.75
C ALA A 23 -5.28 -9.11 -4.17
N PRO A 24 -5.18 -7.77 -4.29
CA PRO A 24 -3.92 -7.12 -4.60
C PRO A 24 -2.85 -7.42 -3.53
N HIS A 25 -1.57 -7.35 -3.90
CA HIS A 25 -0.47 -7.48 -2.95
C HIS A 25 -0.29 -6.18 -2.14
N ASN A 26 0.31 -6.29 -0.94
CA ASN A 26 0.54 -5.13 -0.08
C ASN A 26 1.42 -4.08 -0.76
N GLY A 27 0.97 -2.82 -0.74
CA GLY A 27 1.64 -1.71 -1.40
C GLY A 27 1.39 -1.61 -2.91
N LYS A 28 0.49 -2.42 -3.48
CA LYS A 28 0.00 -2.20 -4.84
C LYS A 28 -0.57 -0.79 -4.95
N VAL A 29 -0.30 -0.08 -6.05
CA VAL A 29 -0.86 1.24 -6.32
C VAL A 29 -2.04 1.17 -7.27
N ARG A 30 -3.05 2.02 -7.02
CA ARG A 30 -4.04 2.46 -8.00
C ARG A 30 -4.01 3.98 -8.12
N GLU A 31 -4.13 4.46 -9.34
CA GLU A 31 -4.10 5.88 -9.69
C GLU A 31 -5.47 6.28 -10.25
N PHE A 32 -5.88 7.50 -9.95
CA PHE A 32 -7.11 8.08 -10.46
C PHE A 32 -6.79 9.18 -11.48
N SER A 33 -7.75 9.50 -12.34
CA SER A 33 -7.59 10.51 -13.40
C SER A 33 -7.25 11.91 -12.87
N ASN A 34 -7.56 12.19 -11.61
CA ASN A 34 -7.23 13.45 -10.93
C ASN A 34 -5.80 13.47 -10.34
N GLY A 35 -4.96 12.47 -10.62
CA GLY A 35 -3.60 12.34 -10.09
C GLY A 35 -3.52 11.85 -8.64
N THR A 36 -4.66 11.56 -8.00
CA THR A 36 -4.64 10.93 -6.66
C THR A 36 -4.15 9.49 -6.77
N MET A 37 -3.36 9.07 -5.78
CA MET A 37 -2.88 7.70 -5.66
C MET A 37 -3.33 7.06 -4.34
N GLN A 38 -3.61 5.77 -4.40
CA GLN A 38 -3.89 4.95 -3.23
C GLN A 38 -3.07 3.67 -3.26
N MET A 39 -2.74 3.17 -2.08
CA MET A 39 -2.00 1.94 -1.87
C MET A 39 -2.88 0.89 -1.21
N TRP A 40 -2.79 -0.34 -1.68
CA TRP A 40 -3.47 -1.47 -1.07
C TRP A 40 -2.76 -1.88 0.21
N ASP A 41 -3.46 -1.80 1.32
CA ASP A 41 -3.01 -2.33 2.60
C ASP A 41 -3.59 -3.73 2.80
N ALA A 42 -2.72 -4.75 2.73
CA ALA A 42 -3.14 -6.14 2.84
C ALA A 42 -3.66 -6.50 4.24
N SER A 43 -3.14 -5.85 5.30
CA SER A 43 -3.54 -6.14 6.68
C SER A 43 -4.97 -5.72 7.03
N SER A 44 -5.48 -4.67 6.39
CA SER A 44 -6.84 -4.16 6.57
C SER A 44 -7.73 -4.39 5.36
N GLN A 45 -7.19 -4.99 4.30
CA GLN A 45 -7.88 -5.25 3.03
C GLN A 45 -8.57 -3.99 2.47
N LYS A 46 -7.84 -2.86 2.50
CA LYS A 46 -8.37 -1.55 2.10
C LYS A 46 -7.36 -0.79 1.26
N TRP A 47 -7.87 0.01 0.35
CA TRP A 47 -7.12 1.05 -0.32
C TRP A 47 -7.01 2.27 0.59
N LEU A 48 -5.78 2.68 0.88
CA LEU A 48 -5.48 3.86 1.71
C LEU A 48 -4.82 4.92 0.84
N GLY A 49 -4.94 6.20 1.22
CA GLY A 49 -4.05 7.22 0.66
C GLY A 49 -2.58 6.86 0.94
N VAL A 50 -1.67 7.26 0.06
CA VAL A 50 -0.23 6.90 0.16
C VAL A 50 0.35 7.25 1.53
N GLU A 51 0.14 8.48 2.02
CA GLU A 51 0.66 8.88 3.34
C GLU A 51 -0.01 8.11 4.49
N SER A 52 -1.31 7.82 4.41
CA SER A 52 -1.99 7.00 5.42
C SER A 52 -1.44 5.57 5.45
N PHE A 53 -1.14 5.01 4.29
CA PHE A 53 -0.45 3.72 4.18
C PHE A 53 0.94 3.79 4.83
N TRP A 54 1.73 4.83 4.54
CA TRP A 54 3.06 5.02 5.13
C TRP A 54 3.05 5.17 6.64
N LEU A 55 2.17 6.00 7.19
CA LEU A 55 2.05 6.20 8.63
C LEU A 55 1.66 4.90 9.35
N LYS A 56 0.73 4.15 8.75
CA LYS A 56 0.33 2.85 9.27
C LYS A 56 1.48 1.85 9.19
N TYR A 57 2.14 1.75 8.04
CA TYR A 57 3.29 0.89 7.83
C TYR A 57 4.40 1.19 8.85
N ALA A 58 4.72 2.46 9.07
CA ALA A 58 5.76 2.89 9.99
C ALA A 58 5.44 2.52 11.45
N LYS A 59 4.17 2.64 11.85
CA LYS A 59 3.71 2.20 13.18
C LYS A 59 3.79 0.68 13.38
N GLN A 60 3.65 -0.11 12.31
CA GLN A 60 3.48 -1.57 12.41
C GLN A 60 4.75 -2.39 12.13
N ASN A 61 5.75 -1.83 11.45
CA ASN A 61 6.88 -2.61 10.90
C ASN A 61 8.19 -2.49 11.67
N GLY A 62 8.11 -2.40 13.01
CA GLY A 62 9.27 -2.33 13.89
C GLY A 62 10.18 -1.11 13.63
N GLY A 63 11.31 -1.05 14.34
CA GLY A 63 12.22 0.10 14.26
C GLY A 63 11.65 1.37 14.92
N LEU A 64 12.50 2.37 15.12
CA LEU A 64 12.07 3.68 15.59
C LEU A 64 11.47 4.47 14.43
N THR A 65 10.31 5.09 14.65
CA THR A 65 9.80 6.12 13.73
C THR A 65 10.21 7.49 14.25
N TRP A 66 11.08 8.18 13.53
CA TRP A 66 11.61 9.51 13.85
C TRP A 66 10.62 10.65 13.60
N GLY A 67 9.36 10.32 13.29
CA GLY A 67 8.32 11.29 12.99
C GLY A 67 8.43 11.88 11.58
N MET A 68 7.88 13.08 11.43
CA MET A 68 7.85 13.82 10.16
C MET A 68 8.67 15.10 10.31
N THR A 69 9.71 15.26 9.51
CA THR A 69 10.73 16.33 9.65
C THR A 69 11.37 16.61 8.29
N ASP A 70 12.04 17.74 8.13
CA ASP A 70 12.88 18.07 6.96
C ASP A 70 14.36 17.70 7.18
N THR A 71 14.72 17.27 8.40
CA THR A 71 16.11 17.05 8.80
C THR A 71 16.35 15.58 9.14
N TYR A 72 17.42 15.00 8.57
CA TYR A 72 17.81 13.62 8.88
C TYR A 72 18.42 13.49 10.28
N PRO A 73 18.08 12.43 11.04
CA PRO A 73 18.72 12.13 12.32
C PRO A 73 20.20 11.80 12.15
N GLU A 74 20.98 12.05 13.21
CA GLU A 74 22.39 11.69 13.25
C GLU A 74 22.60 10.18 13.02
N TYR A 75 23.56 9.84 12.15
CA TYR A 75 23.81 8.45 11.76
C TYR A 75 24.28 7.55 12.92
N SER A 76 24.79 8.14 14.01
CA SER A 76 25.17 7.42 15.22
C SER A 76 23.97 6.97 16.06
N LYS A 77 22.79 7.56 15.86
CA LYS A 77 21.57 7.31 16.65
C LYS A 77 20.57 6.41 15.93
N VAL A 78 20.67 6.29 14.60
CA VAL A 78 19.75 5.51 13.78
C VAL A 78 20.13 4.04 13.77
N LYS A 79 19.12 3.18 13.67
CA LYS A 79 19.28 1.72 13.57
C LYS A 79 18.67 1.22 12.27
N GLU A 80 19.12 0.03 11.85
CA GLU A 80 18.54 -0.65 10.69
C GLU A 80 17.01 -0.77 10.84
N PHE A 81 16.29 -0.46 9.77
CA PHE A 81 14.83 -0.40 9.68
C PHE A 81 14.13 0.73 10.44
N ASP A 82 14.88 1.68 10.99
CA ASP A 82 14.30 2.94 11.43
C ASP A 82 13.65 3.67 10.26
N LYS A 83 12.62 4.45 10.55
CA LYS A 83 11.77 5.09 9.56
C LYS A 83 11.64 6.57 9.85
N ILE A 84 11.47 7.36 8.80
CA ILE A 84 11.22 8.79 8.91
C ILE A 84 10.39 9.27 7.72
N LEU A 85 9.45 10.18 7.95
CA LEU A 85 8.84 10.92 6.85
C LEU A 85 9.64 12.20 6.65
N ILE A 86 10.38 12.27 5.54
CA ILE A 86 11.08 13.49 5.15
C ILE A 86 10.12 14.42 4.42
N LYS A 87 10.07 15.67 4.88
CA LYS A 87 9.36 16.78 4.23
C LYS A 87 10.26 17.42 3.19
N THR A 88 9.71 17.62 2.00
CA THR A 88 10.29 18.44 0.93
C THR A 88 9.30 19.52 0.54
N ASP A 89 9.71 20.48 -0.29
CA ASP A 89 8.80 21.47 -0.88
C ASP A 89 7.77 20.84 -1.85
N LYS A 90 8.04 19.62 -2.36
CA LYS A 90 7.14 18.85 -3.23
C LYS A 90 6.27 17.84 -2.49
N GLY A 91 6.36 17.79 -1.16
CA GLY A 91 5.58 16.88 -0.30
C GLY A 91 6.45 15.91 0.48
N ASN A 92 5.80 14.90 1.07
CA ASN A 92 6.48 13.96 1.96
C ASN A 92 7.07 12.76 1.19
N CYS A 93 8.10 12.15 1.77
CA CYS A 93 8.56 10.82 1.40
C CYS A 93 8.87 9.98 2.63
N LEU A 94 8.32 8.77 2.70
CA LEU A 94 8.73 7.81 3.71
C LEU A 94 10.09 7.20 3.36
N MET A 95 11.05 7.37 4.27
CA MET A 95 12.39 6.82 4.21
C MET A 95 12.54 5.70 5.25
N GLU A 96 13.41 4.75 4.95
CA GLU A 96 13.82 3.65 5.82
C GLU A 96 15.35 3.54 5.82
N PHE A 97 15.95 3.44 7.01
CA PHE A 97 17.38 3.27 7.16
C PHE A 97 17.74 1.82 6.88
N PHE A 98 18.45 1.58 5.77
CA PHE A 98 18.73 0.24 5.29
C PHE A 98 20.09 0.16 4.59
N HIS A 99 20.91 -0.79 5.02
CA HIS A 99 22.30 -0.97 4.64
C HIS A 99 23.10 0.32 4.85
N ARG A 100 23.07 0.85 6.09
CA ARG A 100 23.88 1.99 6.56
C ARG A 100 23.55 3.36 5.93
N ARG A 101 22.40 3.50 5.26
CA ARG A 101 21.94 4.79 4.72
C ARG A 101 20.42 4.87 4.64
N TRP A 102 19.91 6.09 4.58
CA TRP A 102 18.50 6.33 4.29
C TRP A 102 18.18 5.98 2.83
N ARG A 103 17.10 5.23 2.64
CA ARG A 103 16.54 4.86 1.33
C ARG A 103 15.05 5.18 1.34
N ARG A 104 14.45 5.42 0.17
CA ARG A 104 12.98 5.47 0.07
C ARG A 104 12.44 4.12 0.55
N ALA A 105 11.42 4.12 1.40
CA ALA A 105 10.86 2.87 1.92
C ALA A 105 10.37 1.95 0.78
N GLN A 106 9.92 2.54 -0.32
CA GLN A 106 9.61 1.82 -1.54
C GLN A 106 10.78 0.99 -2.09
N ASP A 107 11.99 1.55 -2.12
CA ASP A 107 13.19 0.86 -2.62
C ASP A 107 13.61 -0.30 -1.71
N VAL A 108 13.26 -0.24 -0.42
CA VAL A 108 13.53 -1.29 0.57
C VAL A 108 12.44 -2.37 0.54
N ARG A 109 11.18 -1.97 0.47
CA ARG A 109 10.02 -2.86 0.60
C ARG A 109 9.45 -3.38 -0.70
N ARG A 110 9.90 -2.85 -1.84
CA ARG A 110 9.52 -3.31 -3.18
C ARG A 110 8.00 -3.33 -3.35
N TRP A 111 7.32 -2.25 -2.95
CA TRP A 111 5.92 -2.05 -3.34
C TRP A 111 5.85 -1.65 -4.82
N ASP A 112 4.76 -1.02 -5.26
CA ASP A 112 4.65 -0.55 -6.64
C ASP A 112 5.62 0.62 -6.93
N GLU A 113 6.36 0.55 -8.03
CA GLU A 113 7.40 1.54 -8.37
C GLU A 113 6.86 2.96 -8.54
N LYS A 114 5.57 3.09 -8.84
CA LYS A 114 4.87 4.38 -8.93
C LYS A 114 4.96 5.21 -7.65
N VAL A 115 5.16 4.56 -6.49
CA VAL A 115 5.36 5.25 -5.21
C VAL A 115 6.60 6.14 -5.23
N ASN A 116 7.64 5.80 -6.02
CA ASN A 116 8.83 6.66 -6.17
C ASN A 116 8.52 7.99 -6.86
N GLN A 117 7.36 8.12 -7.53
CA GLN A 117 6.88 9.34 -8.17
C GLN A 117 5.90 10.13 -7.30
N PHE A 118 5.57 9.65 -6.10
CA PHE A 118 4.62 10.33 -5.21
C PHE A 118 5.30 11.42 -4.37
N GLY A 119 4.65 12.59 -4.31
CA GLY A 119 5.00 13.67 -3.38
C GLY A 119 6.48 14.08 -3.48
N GLY A 120 7.18 14.06 -2.35
CA GLY A 120 8.58 14.43 -2.27
C GLY A 120 9.57 13.33 -2.67
N CYS A 121 9.12 12.10 -2.91
CA CYS A 121 10.03 10.96 -3.12
C CYS A 121 10.98 11.08 -4.33
N PRO A 122 10.64 11.74 -5.44
CA PRO A 122 11.60 11.97 -6.52
C PRO A 122 12.77 12.88 -6.11
N TYR A 123 12.57 13.76 -5.11
CA TYR A 123 13.43 14.90 -4.78
C TYR A 123 14.09 14.77 -3.40
N VAL A 124 13.90 13.65 -2.70
CA VAL A 124 14.28 13.48 -1.28
C VAL A 124 15.80 13.42 -1.04
N PHE A 125 16.59 13.42 -2.12
CA PHE A 125 18.05 13.39 -2.11
C PHE A 125 18.68 14.61 -2.80
N ASP A 126 17.85 15.58 -3.21
CA ASP A 126 18.32 16.82 -3.84
C ASP A 126 18.99 17.75 -2.83
#